data_AF-A0ABD0RDG3-F1
#
_entry.id   AF-A0ABD0RDG3-F1
#
_cell.length_a   1.000
_cell.length_b   1.000
_cell.length_c   1.000
_cell.angle_alpha   90.00
_cell.angle_beta   90.00
_cell.angle_gamma   90.00
#
_symmetry.space_group_name_H-M   'P 1'
#
loop_
_entity.id
_entity.type
_entity.pdbx_description
1 polymer ?
#
loop_
_entity_poly.entity_id
_entity_poly.type
_entity_poly.pdbx_seq_one_letter_code
_entity_poly.pdbx_strand_id
1 'polypeptide(L)'
;VILPMPGNSIKYPDNLLGRWYQDRLAQDGLGSCRFRVTPLKLNVPGCYRPLLAKPQNITYSLWTAEELQGHLSLSFDLDASCYATVCLGEIMKCNLT
;
A
#
# COMPACT_ATOMS: atom_id res chain seq x y z
N VAL A 1 -11.49 -5.66 2.46
CA VAL A 1 -10.57 -5.98 3.57
C VAL A 1 -9.70 -4.76 3.84
N ILE A 2 -9.54 -4.36 5.10
CA ILE A 2 -8.67 -3.25 5.53
C ILE A 2 -7.59 -3.80 6.46
N LEU A 3 -6.40 -3.20 6.43
CA LEU A 3 -5.29 -3.54 7.30
C LEU A 3 -4.87 -2.35 8.17
N PRO A 4 -4.45 -2.60 9.42
CA PRO A 4 -3.92 -1.57 10.29
C PRO A 4 -2.50 -1.17 9.89
N MET A 5 -2.25 0.13 9.82
CA MET A 5 -0.90 0.70 9.87
C MET A 5 -0.51 0.89 11.35
N PRO A 6 0.70 0.48 11.79
CA PRO A 6 1.07 0.50 13.21
C PRO A 6 0.93 1.87 13.87
N GLY A 7 0.42 1.91 15.10
CA GLY A 7 0.20 3.13 15.86
C GLY A 7 -0.46 2.90 17.21
N ASN A 8 -0.55 3.94 18.03
CA ASN A 8 -1.07 3.83 19.40
C ASN A 8 -2.59 3.86 19.55
N SER A 9 -3.33 4.12 18.48
CA SER A 9 -4.79 4.20 18.48
C SER A 9 -5.43 3.17 17.52
N ILE A 10 -4.77 2.03 17.32
CA ILE A 10 -5.15 1.03 16.32
C ILE A 10 -5.55 -0.29 16.96
N LYS A 11 -6.62 -0.88 16.42
CA LYS A 11 -7.04 -2.24 16.73
C LYS A 11 -6.46 -3.20 15.69
N TYR A 12 -5.63 -4.12 16.16
CA TYR A 12 -5.10 -5.21 15.34
C TYR A 12 -6.14 -6.34 15.18
N PRO A 13 -6.11 -7.10 14.08
CA PRO A 13 -7.06 -8.19 13.84
C PRO A 13 -6.82 -9.38 14.80
N ASP A 14 -7.89 -10.08 15.18
CA ASP A 14 -7.84 -11.19 16.14
C ASP A 14 -7.40 -12.55 15.53
N ASN A 15 -7.04 -12.56 14.24
CA ASN A 15 -6.63 -13.76 13.52
C ASN A 15 -5.09 -13.90 13.48
N LEU A 16 -4.58 -14.87 12.72
CA LEU A 16 -3.13 -15.12 12.58
C LEU A 16 -2.34 -13.87 12.15
N LEU A 17 -2.95 -12.96 11.40
CA LEU A 17 -2.30 -11.73 10.99
C LEU A 17 -1.99 -10.81 12.19
N GLY A 18 -2.84 -10.77 13.21
CA GLY A 18 -2.58 -9.98 14.42
C GLY A 18 -1.34 -10.45 15.16
N ARG A 19 -1.15 -11.76 15.25
CA ARG A 19 0.08 -12.37 15.81
C ARG A 19 1.29 -12.01 14.96
N TRP A 20 1.16 -12.09 13.64
CA TRP A 20 2.23 -11.70 12.72
C TRP A 20 2.66 -10.23 12.93
N TYR A 21 1.73 -9.29 13.15
CA TYR A 21 2.08 -7.90 13.49
C TYR A 21 2.89 -7.81 14.79
N GLN A 22 2.47 -8.53 15.84
CA GLN A 22 3.18 -8.55 17.12
C GLN A 22 4.60 -9.10 16.97
N ASP A 23 4.75 -10.24 16.28
CA ASP A 23 6.03 -10.88 16.05
C ASP A 23 6.96 -10.00 15.19
N ARG A 24 6.43 -9.41 14.11
CA ARG A 24 7.20 -8.53 13.22
C ARG A 24 7.69 -7.28 13.95
N LEU A 25 6.84 -6.65 14.77
CA LEU A 25 7.23 -5.50 15.59
C LEU A 25 8.28 -5.90 16.65
N ALA A 26 8.12 -7.05 17.30
CA ALA A 26 9.07 -7.54 18.30
C ALA A 26 10.46 -7.81 17.68
N GLN A 27 10.51 -8.39 16.48
CA GLN A 27 11.75 -8.62 15.74
C GLN A 27 12.53 -7.34 15.45
N ASP A 28 11.83 -6.22 15.19
CA ASP A 28 12.44 -4.91 14.97
C ASP A 28 12.66 -4.12 16.29
N GLY A 29 12.49 -4.75 17.45
CA GLY A 29 12.63 -4.10 18.77
C GLY A 29 11.49 -3.14 19.13
N LEU A 30 10.38 -3.18 18.40
CA LEU A 30 9.21 -2.31 18.56
C LEU A 30 8.06 -2.96 19.35
N GLY A 31 8.24 -4.15 19.93
CA GLY A 31 7.18 -4.88 20.64
C GLY A 31 6.55 -4.12 21.82
N SER A 32 7.32 -3.26 22.50
CA SER A 32 6.83 -2.37 23.56
C SER A 32 6.69 -0.90 23.11
N CYS A 33 6.76 -0.64 21.80
CA CYS A 33 6.70 0.72 21.25
C CYS A 33 5.34 1.36 21.55
N ARG A 34 5.38 2.55 22.15
CA ARG A 34 4.18 3.37 22.42
C ARG A 34 3.75 4.21 21.23
N PHE A 35 4.48 4.16 20.11
CA PHE A 35 4.28 5.01 18.94
C PHE A 35 4.16 6.50 19.28
N ARG A 36 4.89 6.91 20.33
CA ARG A 36 5.07 8.30 20.79
C ARG A 36 6.56 8.53 20.95
N VAL A 37 7.10 9.39 20.11
CA VAL A 37 8.53 9.72 20.11
C VAL A 37 8.68 11.12 20.68
N THR A 38 8.75 11.21 22.01
CA THR A 38 8.81 12.47 22.76
C THR A 38 9.94 13.39 22.31
N PRO A 39 11.19 12.91 22.07
CA PRO A 39 12.28 13.78 21.60
C PRO A 39 11.98 14.49 20.26
N LEU A 40 11.18 13.84 19.40
CA LEU A 40 10.79 14.38 18.09
C LEU A 40 9.41 15.06 18.11
N LYS A 41 8.76 15.17 19.28
CA LYS A 41 7.37 15.62 19.43
C LYS A 41 6.40 14.91 18.46
N LEU A 42 6.70 13.65 18.12
CA LEU A 42 5.96 12.90 17.13
C LEU A 42 4.98 11.93 17.82
N ASN A 43 3.72 11.98 17.41
CA ASN A 43 2.69 11.03 17.80
C ASN A 43 2.21 10.28 16.55
N VAL A 44 2.35 8.96 16.55
CA VAL A 44 1.91 8.11 15.44
C VAL A 44 0.64 7.36 15.88
N PRO A 45 -0.55 7.92 15.61
CA PRO A 45 -1.81 7.27 15.98
C PRO A 45 -2.07 5.99 15.19
N GLY A 46 -1.44 5.85 14.01
CA GLY A 46 -1.72 4.82 13.02
C GLY A 46 -2.93 5.15 12.15
N CYS A 47 -3.26 4.26 11.21
CA CYS A 47 -4.47 4.40 10.37
C CYS A 47 -4.91 3.02 9.84
N TYR A 48 -6.00 2.99 9.08
CA TYR A 48 -6.46 1.79 8.38
C TYR A 48 -6.37 2.02 6.88
N ARG A 49 -5.81 1.05 6.16
CA ARG A 49 -5.66 1.13 4.72
C ARG A 49 -6.34 -0.07 4.04
N PRO A 50 -7.15 0.14 3.00
CA PRO A 50 -7.66 -0.95 2.17
C PRO A 50 -6.50 -1.77 1.60
N LEU A 51 -6.62 -3.11 1.66
CA LEU A 51 -5.60 -4.00 1.10
C LEU A 51 -5.58 -3.96 -0.43
N LEU A 52 -6.76 -3.82 -1.03
CA LEU A 52 -6.94 -3.76 -2.48
C LEU A 52 -7.63 -2.44 -2.81
N ALA A 53 -7.16 -1.79 -3.86
CA ALA A 53 -7.82 -0.66 -4.49
C ALA A 53 -8.13 -1.03 -5.93
N LYS A 54 -9.34 -0.73 -6.40
CA LYS A 54 -9.76 -0.98 -7.77
C LYS A 54 -9.74 0.34 -8.55
N PRO A 55 -8.91 0.48 -9.59
CA PRO A 55 -8.98 1.64 -10.47
C PRO A 55 -10.35 1.76 -11.13
N GLN A 56 -10.85 2.98 -11.25
CA GLN A 56 -12.14 3.29 -11.87
C GLN A 56 -11.91 3.88 -13.27
N ASN A 57 -12.95 3.84 -14.10
CA ASN A 57 -12.98 4.51 -15.41
C ASN A 57 -11.78 4.18 -16.32
N ILE A 58 -11.33 2.93 -16.31
CA ILE A 58 -10.16 2.49 -17.07
C ILE A 58 -10.47 2.53 -18.57
N THR A 59 -9.65 3.25 -19.33
CA THR A 59 -9.66 3.26 -20.79
C THR A 59 -8.24 3.10 -21.29
N TYR A 60 -8.04 2.37 -22.41
CA TYR A 60 -6.72 2.11 -22.96
C TYR A 60 -6.71 2.15 -24.49
N SER A 61 -5.56 2.51 -25.06
CA SER A 61 -5.28 2.38 -26.50
C SER A 61 -3.86 1.88 -26.73
N LEU A 62 -3.72 0.94 -27.66
CA LEU A 62 -2.43 0.36 -28.05
C LEU A 62 -2.04 0.87 -29.42
N TRP A 63 -0.83 1.40 -29.53
CA TRP A 63 -0.26 1.90 -30.77
C TRP A 63 0.90 0.99 -31.17
N THR A 64 0.71 0.20 -32.21
CA THR A 64 1.76 -0.60 -32.83
C THR A 64 2.23 0.12 -34.09
N ALA A 65 3.41 0.75 -34.03
CA ALA A 65 4.10 1.21 -35.22
C ALA A 65 4.99 0.06 -35.74
N GLU A 66 5.09 -0.09 -37.06
CA GLU A 66 5.74 -1.24 -37.72
C GLU A 66 7.24 -1.38 -37.37
N GLU A 67 7.87 -0.36 -36.78
CA GLU A 67 9.31 -0.30 -36.50
C GLU A 67 9.67 0.08 -35.03
N LEU A 68 8.68 0.34 -34.16
CA LEU A 68 8.91 0.79 -32.77
C LEU A 68 8.18 -0.11 -31.76
N GLN A 69 8.78 -0.27 -30.58
CA GLN A 69 8.15 -0.93 -29.44
C GLN A 69 6.76 -0.32 -29.20
N GLY A 70 5.73 -1.18 -29.13
CA GLY A 70 4.34 -0.73 -29.01
C GLY A 70 4.12 0.19 -27.80
N HIS A 71 3.38 1.28 -28.00
CA HIS A 71 3.04 2.23 -26.94
C HIS A 71 1.65 1.95 -26.39
N LEU A 72 1.51 1.94 -25.06
CA LEU A 72 0.22 1.82 -24.37
C LEU A 72 -0.16 3.18 -23.76
N SER A 73 -1.29 3.73 -24.18
CA SER A 73 -1.94 4.85 -23.49
C SER A 73 -3.00 4.30 -22.55
N LEU A 74 -3.03 4.79 -21.31
CA LEU A 74 -3.92 4.34 -20.26
C LEU A 74 -4.45 5.54 -19.48
N SER A 75 -5.76 5.58 -19.24
CA SER A 75 -6.42 6.55 -18.36
C SER A 75 -7.26 5.79 -17.33
N PHE A 76 -7.19 6.19 -16.08
CA PHE A 76 -7.92 5.57 -14.97
C PHE A 76 -7.93 6.50 -13.76
N ASP A 77 -8.95 6.36 -12.92
CA ASP A 77 -9.11 7.11 -11.68
C ASP A 77 -8.72 6.24 -10.47
N LEU A 78 -8.11 6.87 -9.48
CA LEU A 78 -7.71 6.26 -8.22
C LEU A 78 -8.23 7.06 -7.04
N ASP A 79 -8.61 6.35 -5.98
CA ASP A 79 -8.93 6.98 -4.70
C ASP A 79 -7.69 7.68 -4.11
N ALA A 80 -7.93 8.68 -3.25
CA ALA A 80 -6.86 9.34 -2.52
C ALA A 80 -6.00 8.32 -1.75
N SER A 81 -4.69 8.59 -1.66
CA SER A 81 -3.69 7.69 -1.04
C SER A 81 -3.42 6.38 -1.81
N CYS A 82 -3.87 6.26 -3.06
CA CYS A 82 -3.42 5.23 -3.99
C CYS A 82 -2.32 5.75 -4.92
N TYR A 83 -1.48 4.84 -5.41
CA TYR A 83 -0.33 5.18 -6.26
C TYR A 83 -0.52 4.58 -7.65
N ALA A 84 -0.46 5.44 -8.68
CA ALA A 84 -0.56 5.01 -10.08
C ALA A 84 0.50 3.97 -10.45
N THR A 85 1.71 4.11 -9.93
CA THR A 85 2.83 3.16 -10.17
C THR A 85 2.54 1.75 -9.66
N VAL A 86 1.82 1.59 -8.55
CA VAL A 86 1.41 0.27 -8.04
C VAL A 86 0.38 -0.36 -8.97
N CYS A 87 -0.60 0.42 -9.44
CA CYS A 87 -1.57 -0.03 -10.44
C CYS A 87 -0.88 -0.43 -11.75
N LEU A 88 0.07 0.37 -12.22
CA LEU A 88 0.85 0.09 -13.43
C LEU A 88 1.74 -1.15 -13.28
N GLY A 89 2.38 -1.34 -12.12
CA GLY A 89 3.16 -2.55 -11.83
C GLY A 89 2.32 -3.82 -11.97
N GLU A 90 1.08 -3.79 -11.49
CA GLU A 90 0.14 -4.90 -11.66
C GLU A 90 -0.33 -5.13 -13.09
N ILE A 91 -0.51 -4.06 -13.87
CA ILE A 91 -0.90 -4.13 -15.29
C ILE A 91 0.24 -4.67 -16.15
N MET A 92 1.45 -4.16 -15.93
CA MET A 92 2.63 -4.51 -16.73
C MET A 92 3.28 -5.83 -16.28
N LYS A 93 2.90 -6.36 -15.10
CA LYS A 93 3.57 -7.49 -14.46
C LYS A 93 5.07 -7.27 -14.25
N CYS A 94 5.50 -6.01 -14.18
CA CYS A 94 6.86 -5.64 -13.81
C CYS A 94 6.98 -5.79 -12.30
N ASN A 95 7.58 -6.88 -11.83
CA ASN A 95 7.82 -7.09 -10.41
C ASN A 95 8.75 -5.99 -9.87
N LEU A 96 8.23 -5.12 -9.01
CA LEU A 96 9.01 -4.36 -8.05
C LEU A 96 9.37 -5.31 -6.91
N THR A 97 10.37 -6.16 -7.16
CA THR A 97 10.98 -7.02 -6.12
C THR A 97 11.93 -6.21 -5.28
#